data_AF-A0A8H2JKJ2-F1
#
_entry.id   AF-A0A8H2JKJ2-F1
#
_cell.length_a   1.000
_cell.length_b   1.000
_cell.length_c   1.000
_cell.angle_alpha   90.00
_cell.angle_beta   90.00
_cell.angle_gamma   90.00
#
_symmetry.space_group_name_H-M   'P 1'
#
loop_
_entity.id
_entity.type
_entity.pdbx_description
1 polymer ?
#
loop_
_entity_poly.entity_id
_entity_poly.type
_entity_poly.pdbx_seq_one_letter_code
_entity_poly.pdbx_strand_id
1 'polypeptide(L)'
;TRLWFPAGERAVATGIFNAGTNVGAMMTPMLLPLILHVWGWQAAFLCMASLGAIWLVFWGLKYYNPEDHPSVKQSELDYVQREVEPEQPGVPFSRILRMRGTWAFAIAYALTAPVFWFYLYWLPPFLNQQYNLGINVTQMGIPLIIIYLTADF
;
A
#
# COMPACT_ATOMS: atom_id res chain seq x y z
N THR A 1 2.54 -7.39 12.94
CA THR A 1 2.28 -6.10 13.60
C THR A 1 1.72 -6.25 15.00
N ARG A 2 0.63 -7.01 15.24
CA ARG A 2 0.08 -7.19 16.61
C ARG A 2 1.05 -7.78 17.64
N LEU A 3 1.92 -8.71 17.21
CA LEU A 3 2.88 -9.41 18.06
C LEU A 3 4.09 -8.55 18.46
N TRP A 4 4.38 -7.49 17.71
CA TRP A 4 5.59 -6.68 17.87
C TRP A 4 5.31 -5.27 18.42
N PHE A 5 4.04 -4.81 18.39
CA PHE A 5 3.67 -3.46 18.80
C PHE A 5 2.39 -3.44 19.66
N PRO A 6 2.38 -2.70 20.79
CA PRO A 6 1.19 -2.45 21.60
C PRO A 6 0.12 -1.65 20.83
N ALA A 7 -1.12 -1.64 21.32
CA ALA A 7 -2.27 -1.15 20.55
C ALA A 7 -2.12 0.32 20.13
N GLY A 8 -1.53 1.15 20.99
CA GLY A 8 -1.25 2.57 20.70
C GLY A 8 -0.21 2.82 19.61
N GLU A 9 0.77 1.92 19.44
CA GLU A 9 1.91 2.14 18.52
C GLU A 9 1.71 1.51 17.14
N ARG A 10 0.71 0.63 17.00
CA ARG A 10 0.37 -0.03 15.72
C ARG A 10 0.01 0.97 14.62
N ALA A 11 -0.64 2.08 14.97
CA ALA A 11 -1.00 3.12 14.01
C ALA A 11 0.25 3.78 13.41
N VAL A 12 1.26 4.06 14.23
CA VAL A 12 2.54 4.63 13.78
C VAL A 12 3.32 3.62 12.94
N ALA A 13 3.40 2.36 13.38
CA ALA A 13 4.07 1.30 12.61
C ALA A 13 3.40 1.09 11.23
N THR A 14 2.06 1.11 11.20
CA THR A 14 1.30 1.02 9.95
C THR A 14 1.53 2.26 9.07
N GLY A 15 1.58 3.45 9.68
CA GLY A 15 1.89 4.71 9.00
C GLY A 15 3.26 4.69 8.32
N ILE A 16 4.30 4.19 9.01
CA ILE A 16 5.64 4.04 8.45
C ILE A 16 5.64 3.02 7.29
N PHE A 17 4.95 1.89 7.45
CA PHE A 17 4.83 0.89 6.38
C PHE A 17 4.13 1.45 5.13
N ASN A 18 3.07 2.24 5.34
CA ASN A 18 2.35 2.90 4.26
C ASN A 18 3.24 3.97 3.59
N ALA A 19 3.97 4.78 4.37
CA ALA A 19 4.94 5.74 3.84
C ALA A 19 6.01 5.05 2.99
N GLY A 20 6.55 3.91 3.43
CA GLY A 20 7.50 3.11 2.64
C GLY A 20 6.91 2.62 1.31
N THR A 21 5.64 2.21 1.32
CA THR A 21 4.92 1.78 0.11
C THR A 21 4.74 2.94 -0.87
N ASN A 22 4.36 4.13 -0.37
CA ASN A 22 4.21 5.33 -1.20
C ASN A 22 5.53 5.80 -1.80
N VAL A 23 6.63 5.76 -1.04
CA VAL A 23 7.97 6.06 -1.57
C VAL A 23 8.36 5.07 -2.66
N GLY A 24 8.11 3.77 -2.46
CA GLY A 24 8.34 2.75 -3.49
C GLY A 24 7.52 3.00 -4.77
N ALA A 25 6.24 3.37 -4.62
CA ALA A 25 5.36 3.71 -5.72
C ALA A 25 5.80 4.98 -6.47
N MET A 26 6.43 5.95 -5.80
CA MET A 26 7.02 7.14 -6.42
C MET A 26 8.33 6.84 -7.16
N MET A 27 9.19 5.99 -6.58
CA MET A 27 10.49 5.64 -7.16
C MET A 27 10.36 4.75 -8.40
N THR A 28 9.36 3.87 -8.43
CA THR A 28 9.14 2.91 -9.52
C THR A 28 9.00 3.57 -10.90
N PRO A 29 8.09 4.55 -11.13
CA PRO A 29 7.95 5.22 -12.42
C PRO A 29 9.14 6.11 -12.79
N MET A 30 10.00 6.48 -11.84
CA MET A 30 11.24 7.21 -12.12
C MET A 30 12.36 6.29 -12.62
N LEU A 31 12.50 5.10 -12.01
CA LEU A 31 13.54 4.13 -12.36
C LEU A 31 13.16 3.28 -13.57
N LEU A 32 11.88 2.93 -13.71
CA LEU A 32 11.41 2.00 -14.73
C LEU A 32 11.76 2.44 -16.17
N PRO A 33 11.48 3.69 -16.62
CA PRO A 33 11.85 4.12 -17.97
C PRO A 33 13.35 4.09 -18.24
N LEU A 34 14.17 4.36 -17.22
CA LEU A 34 15.62 4.36 -17.31
C LEU A 34 16.15 2.93 -17.52
N ILE A 35 15.59 1.97 -16.77
CA ILE A 35 15.90 0.53 -16.94
C ILE A 35 15.44 0.05 -18.31
N LEU A 36 14.23 0.43 -18.75
CA LEU A 36 13.67 0.06 -20.05
C LEU A 36 14.52 0.59 -21.20
N HIS A 37 15.03 1.82 -21.10
CA HIS A 37 15.82 2.46 -22.16
C HIS A 37 17.21 1.84 -22.32
N VAL A 38 17.86 1.50 -21.20
CA VAL A 38 19.25 1.01 -21.21
C VAL A 38 19.33 -0.51 -21.40
N TRP A 39 18.43 -1.26 -20.77
CA TRP A 39 18.51 -2.73 -20.67
C TRP A 39 17.25 -3.47 -21.15
N GLY A 40 16.22 -2.76 -21.59
CA GLY A 40 14.98 -3.36 -22.06
C GLY A 40 14.03 -3.83 -20.95
N TRP A 41 12.91 -4.40 -21.36
CA TRP A 41 11.82 -4.78 -20.43
C TRP A 41 12.15 -6.00 -19.58
N GLN A 42 12.95 -6.93 -20.11
CA GLN A 42 13.36 -8.14 -19.40
C GLN A 42 14.20 -7.79 -18.15
N ALA A 43 15.05 -6.77 -18.25
CA ALA A 43 15.88 -6.31 -17.15
C ALA A 43 15.05 -5.72 -16.00
N ALA A 44 13.94 -5.03 -16.30
CA ALA A 44 13.05 -4.51 -15.26
C ALA A 44 12.45 -5.65 -14.40
N PHE A 45 12.02 -6.75 -15.04
CA PHE A 45 11.52 -7.93 -14.33
C PHE A 45 12.62 -8.60 -13.50
N LEU A 46 13.81 -8.77 -14.07
CA LEU A 46 14.95 -9.36 -13.36
C LEU A 46 15.39 -8.51 -12.16
N CYS A 47 15.46 -7.18 -12.30
CA CYS A 47 15.79 -6.27 -11.21
C CYS A 47 14.78 -6.39 -10.07
N MET A 48 13.48 -6.31 -10.36
CA MET A 48 12.44 -6.41 -9.33
C MET A 48 12.43 -7.80 -8.66
N ALA A 49 12.59 -8.87 -9.45
CA ALA A 49 12.66 -10.23 -8.92
C ALA A 49 13.89 -10.44 -8.04
N SER A 50 15.06 -9.94 -8.45
CA SER A 50 16.29 -10.04 -7.66
C SER A 50 16.21 -9.26 -6.35
N LEU A 51 15.63 -8.06 -6.37
CA LEU A 51 15.45 -7.23 -5.17
C LEU A 51 14.47 -7.89 -4.18
N GLY A 52 13.38 -8.48 -4.69
CA GLY A 52 12.48 -9.30 -3.90
C GLY A 52 13.14 -10.55 -3.32
N ALA A 53 13.97 -11.25 -4.10
CA ALA A 53 14.69 -12.43 -3.64
C ALA A 53 15.73 -12.10 -2.55
N ILE A 54 16.50 -11.01 -2.72
CA ILE A 54 17.44 -10.52 -1.70
C ILE A 54 16.67 -10.18 -0.42
N TRP A 55 15.54 -9.49 -0.54
CA TRP A 55 14.70 -9.16 0.62
C TRP A 55 14.14 -10.42 1.31
N LEU A 56 13.69 -11.43 0.55
CA LEU A 56 13.19 -12.69 1.10
C LEU A 56 14.29 -13.45 1.86
N VAL A 57 15.51 -13.49 1.32
CA VAL A 57 16.66 -14.11 1.99
C VAL A 57 16.99 -13.35 3.27
N PHE A 58 17.05 -12.02 3.21
CA PHE A 58 17.30 -11.19 4.38
C PHE A 58 16.22 -11.39 5.45
N TRP A 59 14.96 -11.39 5.05
CA TRP A 59 13.82 -11.65 5.92
C TRP A 59 13.90 -13.04 6.55
N GLY A 60 14.16 -14.09 5.76
CA GLY A 60 14.29 -15.45 6.27
C GLY A 60 15.43 -15.64 7.28
N LEU A 61 16.50 -14.85 7.18
CA LEU A 61 17.65 -14.91 8.10
C LEU A 61 17.47 -14.04 9.35
N LYS A 62 16.74 -12.92 9.25
CA LYS A 62 16.64 -11.90 10.32
C LYS A 62 15.30 -11.87 11.03
N TYR A 63 14.25 -12.46 10.46
CA TYR A 63 12.92 -12.44 11.05
C TYR A 63 12.81 -13.54 12.11
N TYR A 64 12.78 -13.13 13.38
CA TYR A 64 12.43 -13.98 14.51
C TYR A 64 11.06 -13.58 15.04
N ASN A 65 10.33 -14.52 15.61
CA ASN A 65 9.21 -14.16 16.48
C ASN A 65 9.74 -13.41 17.71
N PRO A 66 8.96 -12.49 18.30
CA PRO A 66 9.42 -11.73 19.47
C PRO A 66 9.88 -12.65 20.60
N GLU A 67 9.22 -13.80 20.76
CA GLU A 67 9.51 -14.83 21.78
C GLU A 67 10.84 -15.55 21.56
N ASP A 68 11.30 -15.66 20.31
CA ASP A 68 12.53 -16.37 19.92
C ASP A 68 13.67 -15.39 19.59
N HIS A 69 13.46 -14.08 19.76
CA HIS A 69 14.42 -13.09 19.30
C HIS A 69 15.60 -12.97 20.28
N PRO A 70 16.85 -13.27 19.86
CA PRO A 70 17.99 -13.44 20.76
C PRO A 70 18.46 -12.15 21.45
N SER A 71 17.95 -10.99 21.04
CA SER A 71 18.30 -9.67 21.58
C SER A 71 17.13 -8.92 22.22
N VAL A 72 15.92 -9.48 22.24
CA VAL A 72 14.79 -8.82 22.91
C VAL A 72 14.91 -9.05 24.41
N LYS A 73 14.81 -7.97 25.20
CA LYS A 73 14.84 -8.08 26.68
C LYS A 73 13.47 -8.50 27.19
N GLN A 74 13.44 -9.28 28.28
CA GLN A 74 12.19 -9.68 28.95
C GLN A 74 11.30 -8.48 29.29
N SER A 75 11.89 -7.33 29.65
CA SER A 75 11.18 -6.08 29.92
C SER A 75 10.43 -5.49 28.72
N GLU A 76 10.93 -5.72 27.50
CA GLU A 76 10.27 -5.28 26.26
C GLU A 76 9.13 -6.23 25.88
N LEU A 77 9.30 -7.55 26.11
CA LEU A 77 8.20 -8.52 25.98
C LEU A 77 7.07 -8.20 26.96
N ASP A 78 7.40 -7.90 28.22
CA ASP A 78 6.41 -7.50 29.22
C ASP A 78 5.71 -6.18 28.85
N TYR A 79 6.39 -5.26 28.17
CA TYR A 79 5.79 -4.02 27.68
C TYR A 79 4.80 -4.26 26.54
N VAL A 80 5.16 -5.11 25.56
CA VAL A 80 4.28 -5.48 24.45
C VAL A 80 3.08 -6.30 24.93
N GLN A 81 3.27 -7.15 25.95
CA GLN A 81 2.22 -7.99 26.54
C GLN A 81 1.38 -7.28 27.60
N ARG A 82 1.79 -6.12 28.14
CA ARG A 82 1.02 -5.37 29.16
C ARG A 82 -0.35 -4.90 28.66
N GLU A 83 -0.45 -4.58 27.37
CA GLU A 83 -1.73 -4.27 26.71
C GLU A 83 -2.31 -5.54 26.09
N VAL A 84 -2.70 -6.52 26.93
CA VAL A 84 -3.53 -7.64 26.48
C VAL A 84 -4.90 -7.10 26.11
N GLU A 85 -5.08 -6.70 24.85
CA GLU A 85 -6.43 -6.52 24.31
C GLU A 85 -7.21 -7.83 24.54
N PRO A 86 -8.46 -7.75 25.02
CA PRO A 86 -9.28 -8.94 25.17
C PRO A 86 -9.33 -9.66 23.82
N GLU A 87 -9.07 -10.97 23.84
CA GLU A 87 -9.06 -11.80 22.65
C GLU A 87 -10.40 -11.59 21.91
N GLN A 88 -10.37 -10.84 20.81
CA GLN A 88 -11.61 -10.55 20.10
C GLN A 88 -12.07 -11.86 19.48
N PRO A 89 -13.26 -12.36 19.85
CA PRO A 89 -13.72 -13.65 19.36
C PRO A 89 -13.76 -13.59 17.83
N GLY A 90 -13.12 -14.57 17.18
CA GLY A 90 -13.10 -14.67 15.73
C GLY A 90 -14.52 -14.61 15.18
N VAL A 91 -14.86 -13.50 14.52
CA VAL A 91 -16.21 -13.31 13.99
C VAL A 91 -16.34 -14.21 12.76
N PRO A 92 -17.28 -15.17 12.74
CA PRO A 92 -17.43 -16.04 11.59
C PRO A 92 -17.84 -15.21 10.36
N PHE A 93 -17.25 -15.51 9.20
CA PHE A 93 -17.48 -14.76 7.96
C PHE A 93 -18.97 -14.67 7.59
N SER A 94 -19.75 -15.70 7.91
CA SER A 94 -21.20 -15.73 7.75
C SER A 94 -21.95 -14.66 8.57
N ARG A 95 -21.42 -14.28 9.73
CA ARG A 95 -21.98 -13.20 10.57
C ARG A 95 -21.67 -11.83 9.98
N ILE A 96 -20.47 -11.65 9.42
CA ILE A 96 -20.08 -10.43 8.71
C ILE A 96 -20.98 -10.21 7.48
N LEU A 97 -21.25 -11.25 6.70
CA LEU A 97 -22.17 -11.17 5.55
C LEU A 97 -23.64 -10.91 5.94
N ARG A 98 -24.04 -11.17 7.19
CA ARG A 98 -25.38 -10.85 7.72
C ARG A 98 -25.47 -9.43 8.28
N MET A 99 -24.35 -8.73 8.47
CA MET A 99 -24.36 -7.36 8.97
C MET A 99 -24.75 -6.38 7.87
N ARG A 100 -25.81 -5.61 8.11
CA ARG A 100 -26.27 -4.56 7.20
C ARG A 100 -25.20 -3.51 6.93
N GLY A 101 -24.36 -3.21 7.93
CA GLY A 101 -23.24 -2.27 7.79
C GLY A 101 -22.21 -2.71 6.75
N THR A 102 -21.92 -4.02 6.67
CA THR A 102 -20.98 -4.55 5.67
C THR A 102 -21.50 -4.36 4.26
N TRP A 103 -22.80 -4.61 4.02
CA TRP A 103 -23.41 -4.37 2.71
C TRP A 103 -23.55 -2.89 2.38
N ALA A 104 -23.86 -2.04 3.35
CA ALA A 104 -23.89 -0.59 3.14
C ALA A 104 -22.51 -0.07 2.70
N PHE A 105 -21.44 -0.51 3.37
CA PHE A 105 -20.08 -0.16 2.98
C PHE A 105 -19.68 -0.76 1.62
N ALA A 106 -20.01 -2.04 1.39
CA ALA A 106 -19.70 -2.71 0.13
C ALA A 106 -20.40 -2.06 -1.07
N ILE A 107 -21.67 -1.68 -0.93
CA ILE A 107 -22.42 -0.98 -1.99
C ILE A 107 -21.88 0.43 -2.18
N ALA A 108 -21.63 1.17 -1.08
CA ALA A 108 -21.04 2.50 -1.17
C ALA A 108 -19.69 2.46 -1.91
N TYR A 109 -18.81 1.53 -1.54
CA TYR A 109 -17.52 1.33 -2.18
C TYR A 109 -17.66 0.84 -3.64
N ALA A 110 -18.63 -0.04 -3.93
CA ALA A 110 -18.88 -0.52 -5.29
C ALA A 110 -19.41 0.59 -6.22
N LEU A 111 -20.11 1.59 -5.69
CA LEU A 111 -20.55 2.75 -6.46
C LEU A 111 -19.43 3.78 -6.63
N THR A 112 -18.60 4.00 -5.62
CA THR A 112 -17.57 5.05 -5.66
C THR A 112 -16.26 4.58 -6.31
N ALA A 113 -15.85 3.33 -6.12
CA ALA A 113 -14.58 2.83 -6.65
C ALA A 113 -14.50 2.89 -8.20
N PRO A 114 -15.54 2.51 -8.97
CA PRO A 114 -15.49 2.61 -10.43
C PRO A 114 -15.48 4.05 -10.92
N VAL A 115 -16.15 4.96 -10.21
CA VAL A 115 -16.16 6.40 -10.54
C VAL A 115 -14.75 6.96 -10.48
N PHE A 116 -14.01 6.58 -9.43
CA PHE A 116 -12.62 6.97 -9.27
C PHE A 116 -11.72 6.48 -10.44
N TRP A 117 -11.82 5.19 -10.80
CA TRP A 117 -11.10 4.64 -11.96
C TRP A 117 -11.56 5.22 -13.30
N PHE A 118 -12.84 5.52 -13.45
CA PHE A 118 -13.39 6.17 -14.64
C PHE A 118 -12.73 7.52 -14.85
N TYR A 119 -12.66 8.37 -13.82
CA TYR A 119 -11.96 9.65 -13.94
C TYR A 119 -10.49 9.47 -14.35
N LEU A 120 -9.77 8.50 -13.79
CA LEU A 120 -8.38 8.27 -14.17
C LEU A 120 -8.18 7.89 -15.65
N TYR A 121 -9.01 6.98 -16.16
CA TYR A 121 -8.84 6.49 -17.53
C TYR A 121 -9.47 7.40 -18.59
N TRP A 122 -10.60 8.03 -18.28
CA TRP A 122 -11.39 8.79 -19.27
C TRP A 122 -11.14 10.29 -19.26
N LEU A 123 -10.72 10.88 -18.14
CA LEU A 123 -10.47 12.33 -18.08
C LEU A 123 -9.35 12.77 -19.05
N PRO A 124 -8.19 12.08 -19.13
CA PRO A 124 -7.12 12.50 -20.05
C PRO A 124 -7.50 12.50 -21.54
N PRO A 125 -8.08 11.43 -22.11
CA PRO A 125 -8.49 11.42 -23.52
C PRO A 125 -9.66 12.38 -23.79
N PHE A 126 -10.61 12.54 -22.86
CA PHE A 126 -11.72 13.49 -23.02
C PHE A 126 -11.24 14.94 -23.15
N LEU A 127 -10.33 15.37 -22.26
CA LEU A 127 -9.78 16.73 -22.33
C LEU A 127 -8.95 16.96 -23.60
N ASN A 128 -8.24 15.93 -24.07
CA ASN A 128 -7.45 16.03 -25.29
C ASN A 128 -8.33 16.12 -26.56
N GLN A 129 -9.39 15.31 -26.66
CA GLN A 129 -10.32 15.33 -27.81
C GLN A 129 -11.20 16.59 -27.86
N GLN A 130 -11.72 17.05 -26.72
CA GLN A 130 -12.67 18.16 -26.67
C GLN A 130 -11.98 19.53 -26.75
N TYR A 131 -10.81 19.68 -26.11
CA TYR A 131 -10.12 20.98 -25.99
C TYR A 131 -8.84 21.07 -26.84
N ASN A 132 -8.48 20.01 -27.59
CA ASN A 132 -7.36 19.98 -28.53
C ASN A 132 -6.04 20.47 -27.92
N LEU A 133 -5.84 20.21 -26.63
CA LEU A 133 -4.76 20.83 -25.85
C LEU A 133 -3.36 20.32 -26.21
N GLY A 134 -3.22 19.30 -27.08
CA GLY A 134 -1.90 18.80 -27.51
C GLY A 134 -1.03 18.25 -26.38
N ILE A 135 -1.61 18.02 -25.19
CA ILE A 135 -0.88 17.61 -24.01
C ILE A 135 -0.63 16.11 -24.12
N ASN A 136 0.64 15.76 -24.34
CA ASN A 136 1.12 14.39 -24.28
C ASN A 136 0.86 13.81 -22.89
N VAL A 137 0.46 12.54 -22.83
CA VAL A 137 0.12 11.78 -21.60
C VAL A 137 1.18 11.95 -20.49
N THR A 138 2.43 12.22 -20.86
CA THR A 138 3.56 12.47 -19.96
C THR A 138 3.52 13.81 -19.21
N GLN A 139 2.85 14.85 -19.73
CA GLN A 139 2.70 16.17 -19.06
C GLN A 139 1.42 16.27 -18.22
N MET A 140 0.46 15.35 -18.40
CA MET A 140 -0.79 15.26 -17.62
C MET A 140 -0.63 14.58 -16.25
N GLY A 141 0.52 13.96 -15.96
CA GLY A 141 0.78 13.37 -14.65
C GLY A 141 0.71 14.41 -13.53
N ILE A 142 1.24 15.62 -13.74
CA ILE A 142 1.32 16.66 -12.70
C ILE A 142 -0.07 17.22 -12.33
N PRO A 143 -0.95 17.61 -13.29
CA PRO A 143 -2.30 18.06 -12.96
C PRO A 143 -3.17 16.98 -12.29
N LEU A 144 -3.07 15.72 -12.72
CA LEU A 144 -3.80 14.62 -12.11
C LEU A 144 -3.34 14.37 -10.67
N ILE A 145 -2.03 14.42 -10.41
CA ILE A 145 -1.46 14.33 -9.06
C ILE A 145 -1.96 15.49 -8.18
N ILE A 146 -2.04 16.71 -8.70
CA ILE A 146 -2.56 17.88 -7.97
C ILE A 146 -4.05 17.70 -7.63
N ILE A 147 -4.88 17.27 -8.58
CA ILE A 147 -6.30 17.00 -8.32
C ILE A 147 -6.47 15.91 -7.26
N TYR A 148 -5.62 14.87 -7.31
CA TYR A 148 -5.64 13.79 -6.33
C TYR A 148 -5.23 14.25 -4.94
N LEU A 149 -4.16 15.04 -4.84
CA LEU A 149 -3.72 15.65 -3.58
C LEU A 149 -4.78 16.57 -2.98
N THR A 150 -5.61 17.22 -3.81
CA THR A 150 -6.74 18.03 -3.32
C THR A 150 -7.99 17.24 -2.96
N ALA A 151 -8.12 16.00 -3.45
CA ALA A 151 -9.28 15.15 -3.18
C ALA A 151 -9.09 14.24 -1.94
N ASP A 152 -7.84 13.99 -1.54
CA ASP A 152 -7.47 13.20 -0.35
C ASP A 152 -7.47 14.02 0.97
N PHE A 153 -7.80 15.32 0.94
CA PHE A 153 -8.01 16.18 2.12
C PHE A 153 -9.49 16.43 2.40
#